data_AF-A0A7W0GMN1-F1
#
_entry.id   AF-A0A7W0GMN1-F1
#
_cell.length_a   1.000
_cell.length_b   1.000
_cell.length_c   1.000
_cell.angle_alpha   90.00
_cell.angle_beta   90.00
_cell.angle_gamma   90.00
#
_symmetry.space_group_name_H-M   'P 1'
#
loop_
_entity.id
_entity.type
_entity.pdbx_description
1 polymer ?
#
loop_
_entity_poly.entity_id
_entity_poly.type
_entity_poly.pdbx_seq_one_letter_code
_entity_poly.pdbx_strand_id
1 'polypeptide(L)'
;MNTTNASEAIPSSQAFTLVGITYGLYSLGLFMLWPAVIGAAIAYVKRQDVPELLASHYRWLIGTFWWWLVAWVVIIGAMLAVLIPNAIEIEGAVQSGEYFNIPWELIGAAVLGGIGLSIVWLWVIYRLIRGAIRMSDGRAAPGRAAP
;
A
#
# COMPACT_ATOMS: atom_id res chain seq x y z
N MET A 1 27.11 -3.78 47.66
CA MET A 1 27.08 -2.43 47.06
C MET A 1 26.54 -2.57 45.65
N ASN A 2 25.38 -1.96 45.40
CA ASN A 2 24.70 -1.96 44.12
C ASN A 2 24.97 -0.60 43.46
N THR A 3 25.69 -0.56 42.34
CA THR A 3 25.88 0.66 41.54
C THR A 3 25.83 0.30 40.05
N THR A 4 24.60 0.33 39.53
CA THR A 4 24.25 0.99 38.26
C THR A 4 25.16 0.74 37.05
N ASN A 5 24.90 -0.35 36.30
CA ASN A 5 25.14 -0.40 34.85
C ASN A 5 24.03 0.38 34.10
N ALA A 6 23.80 1.62 34.51
CA ALA A 6 22.74 2.50 34.03
C ALA A 6 23.29 3.62 33.12
N SER A 7 24.40 3.39 32.41
CA SER A 7 24.73 4.20 31.24
C SER A 7 23.96 3.66 30.05
N GLU A 8 22.69 4.01 30.04
CA GLU A 8 21.72 3.86 28.96
C GLU A 8 22.40 4.14 27.61
N ALA A 9 22.67 3.08 26.85
CA ALA A 9 23.25 3.19 25.52
C ALA A 9 22.22 3.90 24.63
N ILE A 10 22.44 5.19 24.36
CA ILE A 10 21.62 5.96 23.42
C ILE A 10 21.53 5.14 22.12
N PRO A 11 20.34 4.69 21.71
CA PRO A 11 20.19 3.88 20.50
C PRO A 11 20.80 4.62 19.30
N SER A 12 21.46 3.88 18.41
CA SER A 12 22.07 4.48 17.22
C SER A 12 21.00 5.15 16.34
N SER A 13 21.38 6.18 15.59
CA SER A 13 20.46 6.86 14.65
C SER A 13 19.76 5.88 13.69
N GLN A 14 20.46 4.81 13.29
CA GLN A 14 19.90 3.73 12.50
C GLN A 14 18.76 2.98 13.21
N ALA A 15 18.89 2.70 14.51
CA ALA A 15 17.83 2.08 15.29
C ALA A 15 16.58 2.98 15.36
N PHE A 16 16.77 4.29 15.58
CA PHE A 16 15.67 5.25 15.53
C PHE A 16 15.02 5.35 14.15
N THR A 17 15.81 5.35 13.07
CA THR A 17 15.30 5.33 11.69
C THR A 17 14.51 4.04 11.42
N LEU A 18 14.99 2.89 11.86
CA LEU A 18 14.34 1.60 11.63
C LEU A 18 13.00 1.50 12.40
N VAL A 19 12.96 1.98 13.64
CA VAL A 19 11.71 2.11 14.42
C VAL A 19 10.74 3.08 13.75
N GLY A 20 11.20 4.23 13.26
CA GLY A 20 10.37 5.19 12.51
C GLY A 20 9.80 4.62 11.22
N ILE A 21 10.61 3.88 10.46
CA ILE A 21 10.18 3.14 9.26
C ILE A 21 9.12 2.09 9.63
N THR A 22 9.33 1.36 10.73
CA THR A 22 8.44 0.29 11.19
C THR A 22 7.09 0.87 11.62
N TYR A 23 7.08 1.95 12.40
CA TYR A 23 5.86 2.68 12.74
C TYR A 23 5.16 3.23 11.49
N GLY A 24 5.91 3.80 10.55
CA GLY A 24 5.38 4.27 9.26
C GLY A 24 4.70 3.14 8.47
N LEU A 25 5.35 1.98 8.35
CA LEU A 25 4.81 0.78 7.70
C LEU A 25 3.54 0.26 8.41
N TYR A 26 3.54 0.25 9.74
CA TYR A 26 2.38 -0.13 10.54
C TYR A 26 1.20 0.81 10.36
N SER A 27 1.47 2.13 10.41
CA SER A 27 0.46 3.14 10.17
C SER A 27 -0.08 3.04 8.75
N LEU A 28 0.78 2.96 7.72
CA LEU A 28 0.35 2.74 6.33
C LEU A 28 -0.54 1.48 6.20
N GLY A 29 -0.19 0.38 6.85
CA GLY A 29 -0.95 -0.88 6.84
C GLY A 29 -2.38 -0.76 7.37
N LEU A 30 -2.57 -0.05 8.48
CA LEU A 30 -3.88 0.15 9.11
C LEU A 30 -4.77 1.16 8.37
N PHE A 31 -4.18 2.00 7.52
CA PHE A 31 -4.78 3.26 7.09
C PHE A 31 -4.74 3.43 5.56
N MET A 32 -4.64 2.38 4.75
CA MET A 32 -4.26 2.59 3.34
C MET A 32 -5.38 3.16 2.44
N LEU A 33 -6.66 3.07 2.82
CA LEU A 33 -7.76 3.46 1.91
C LEU A 33 -8.23 4.91 2.10
N TRP A 34 -8.73 5.29 3.28
CA TRP A 34 -9.34 6.60 3.51
C TRP A 34 -8.35 7.79 3.61
N PRO A 35 -7.17 7.69 4.24
CA PRO A 35 -6.13 8.73 4.28
C PRO A 35 -5.42 8.91 2.95
N ALA A 36 -5.32 7.87 2.12
CA ALA A 36 -4.79 8.01 0.77
C ALA A 36 -5.69 8.94 -0.07
N VAL A 37 -7.01 8.88 0.12
CA VAL A 37 -7.96 9.80 -0.51
C VAL A 37 -7.77 11.24 -0.02
N ILE A 38 -7.62 11.45 1.30
CA ILE A 38 -7.35 12.79 1.86
C ILE A 38 -6.03 13.34 1.32
N GLY A 39 -4.97 12.53 1.32
CA GLY A 39 -3.66 12.91 0.77
C GLY A 39 -3.74 13.26 -0.72
N ALA A 40 -4.48 12.48 -1.51
CA ALA A 40 -4.72 12.79 -2.92
C ALA A 40 -5.51 14.10 -3.09
N ALA A 41 -6.56 14.34 -2.30
CA ALA A 41 -7.32 15.58 -2.33
C ALA A 41 -6.45 16.81 -2.04
N ILE A 42 -5.63 16.74 -0.97
CA ILE A 42 -4.66 17.80 -0.64
C ILE A 42 -3.68 17.99 -1.79
N ALA A 43 -3.15 16.91 -2.37
CA ALA A 43 -2.23 16.99 -3.50
C ALA A 43 -2.87 17.69 -4.72
N TYR A 44 -4.14 17.40 -5.03
CA TYR A 44 -4.87 18.09 -6.08
C TYR A 44 -5.02 19.58 -5.77
N VAL A 45 -5.42 19.95 -4.55
CA VAL A 45 -5.60 21.35 -4.17
C VAL A 45 -4.27 22.11 -4.21
N LYS A 46 -3.22 21.56 -3.61
CA LYS A 46 -1.94 22.27 -3.39
C LYS A 46 -0.99 22.26 -4.59
N ARG A 47 -1.14 21.34 -5.56
CA ARG A 47 -0.17 21.22 -6.67
C ARG A 47 0.04 22.49 -7.50
N GLN A 48 -0.92 23.42 -7.51
CA GLN A 48 -0.86 24.65 -8.31
C GLN A 48 -0.32 25.85 -7.52
N ASP A 49 -0.30 25.78 -6.19
CA ASP A 49 0.06 26.90 -5.29
C ASP A 49 1.51 26.78 -4.77
N VAL A 50 2.30 25.85 -5.30
CA VAL A 50 3.64 25.53 -4.80
C VAL A 50 4.68 25.59 -5.92
N PRO A 51 5.97 25.80 -5.60
CA PRO A 51 7.04 25.74 -6.60
C PRO A 51 7.04 24.42 -7.38
N GLU A 52 7.50 24.45 -8.63
CA GLU A 52 7.47 23.32 -9.55
C GLU A 52 8.17 22.06 -9.00
N LEU A 53 9.19 22.25 -8.15
CA LEU A 53 9.83 21.15 -7.42
C LEU A 53 8.82 20.36 -6.59
N LEU A 54 7.97 21.01 -5.81
CA LEU A 54 6.94 20.37 -4.98
C LEU A 54 5.74 19.92 -5.83
N ALA A 55 5.36 20.71 -6.84
CA ALA A 55 4.27 20.35 -7.75
C ALA A 55 4.54 19.01 -8.46
N SER A 56 5.80 18.74 -8.83
CA SER A 56 6.21 17.46 -9.41
C SER A 56 5.97 16.27 -8.48
N HIS A 57 6.23 16.45 -7.18
CA HIS A 57 5.99 15.42 -6.16
C HIS A 57 4.49 15.19 -5.94
N TYR A 58 3.68 16.25 -5.88
CA TYR A 58 2.23 16.09 -5.81
C TYR A 58 1.66 15.33 -7.01
N ARG A 59 2.11 15.64 -8.22
CA ARG A 59 1.70 14.89 -9.44
C ARG A 59 2.13 13.43 -9.39
N TRP A 60 3.33 13.15 -8.87
CA TRP A 60 3.81 11.77 -8.66
C TRP A 60 2.96 10.99 -7.65
N LEU A 61 2.59 11.61 -6.53
CA LEU A 61 1.73 11.02 -5.50
C LEU A 61 0.32 10.77 -6.03
N ILE A 62 -0.26 11.73 -6.76
CA ILE A 62 -1.56 11.57 -7.43
C ILE A 62 -1.54 10.38 -8.39
N GLY A 63 -0.50 10.26 -9.22
CA GLY A 63 -0.36 9.12 -10.12
C GLY A 63 -0.22 7.79 -9.37
N THR A 64 0.51 7.78 -8.25
CA THR A 64 0.67 6.60 -7.39
C THR A 64 -0.67 6.15 -6.82
N PHE A 65 -1.49 7.10 -6.34
CA PHE A 65 -2.83 6.84 -5.84
C PHE A 65 -3.73 6.17 -6.89
N TRP A 66 -3.81 6.74 -8.09
CA TRP A 66 -4.70 6.19 -9.13
C TRP A 66 -4.25 4.81 -9.64
N TRP A 67 -2.95 4.61 -9.85
CA TRP A 67 -2.43 3.30 -10.24
C TRP A 67 -2.65 2.23 -9.17
N TRP A 68 -2.45 2.59 -7.90
CA TRP A 68 -2.75 1.72 -6.77
C TRP A 68 -4.25 1.39 -6.70
N LEU A 69 -5.12 2.39 -6.84
CA LEU A 69 -6.57 2.20 -6.78
C LEU A 69 -7.08 1.30 -7.90
N VAL A 70 -6.62 1.52 -9.13
CA VAL A 70 -6.99 0.67 -10.29
C VAL A 70 -6.51 -0.76 -10.07
N ALA A 71 -5.25 -0.96 -9.68
CA ALA A 71 -4.73 -2.30 -9.44
C ALA A 71 -5.50 -3.02 -8.33
N TRP A 72 -5.85 -2.31 -7.25
CA TRP A 72 -6.64 -2.85 -6.15
C TRP A 72 -8.05 -3.24 -6.59
N VAL A 73 -8.78 -2.36 -7.31
CA VAL A 73 -10.13 -2.64 -7.82
C VAL A 73 -10.11 -3.80 -8.81
N VAL A 74 -9.12 -3.87 -9.70
CA VAL A 74 -8.99 -4.97 -10.67
C VAL A 74 -8.73 -6.30 -9.97
N ILE A 75 -7.80 -6.34 -9.00
CA ILE A 75 -7.47 -7.60 -8.30
C ILE A 75 -8.63 -8.06 -7.44
N ILE A 76 -9.23 -7.18 -6.64
CA ILE A 76 -10.39 -7.51 -5.81
C ILE A 76 -11.60 -7.86 -6.68
N GLY A 77 -11.84 -7.13 -7.77
CA GLY A 77 -12.90 -7.42 -8.71
C GLY A 77 -12.73 -8.80 -9.35
N ALA A 78 -11.52 -9.15 -9.77
CA ALA A 78 -11.20 -10.48 -10.30
C ALA A 78 -11.39 -11.59 -9.25
N MET A 79 -10.98 -11.35 -8.00
CA MET A 79 -11.24 -12.27 -6.90
C MET A 79 -12.74 -12.46 -6.68
N LEU A 80 -13.51 -11.38 -6.55
CA LEU A 80 -14.95 -11.45 -6.31
C LEU A 80 -15.70 -12.11 -7.47
N ALA A 81 -15.26 -11.90 -8.71
CA ALA A 81 -15.83 -12.57 -9.88
C ALA A 81 -15.69 -14.10 -9.83
N VAL A 82 -14.66 -14.63 -9.14
CA VAL A 82 -14.49 -16.07 -8.90
C VAL A 82 -15.18 -16.49 -7.59
N LEU A 83 -15.00 -15.72 -6.51
CA LEU A 83 -15.46 -16.08 -5.18
C LEU A 83 -16.99 -16.08 -5.06
N ILE A 84 -17.69 -15.10 -5.66
CA ILE A 84 -19.14 -14.95 -5.50
C ILE A 84 -19.92 -16.11 -6.14
N PRO A 85 -19.70 -16.48 -7.41
CA PRO A 85 -20.43 -17.61 -8.01
C PRO A 85 -20.17 -18.93 -7.28
N ASN A 86 -18.91 -19.21 -6.96
CA ASN A 86 -18.51 -20.42 -6.23
C ASN A 86 -19.12 -20.46 -4.81
N ALA A 87 -19.27 -19.32 -4.12
CA ALA A 87 -19.91 -19.27 -2.82
C ALA A 87 -21.40 -19.64 -2.89
N ILE A 88 -22.11 -19.20 -3.94
CA ILE A 88 -23.52 -19.52 -4.19
C ILE A 88 -23.68 -21.02 -4.50
N GLU A 89 -22.76 -21.59 -5.30
CA GLU A 89 -22.76 -23.02 -5.61
C GLU A 89 -22.51 -23.88 -4.36
N ILE A 90 -21.56 -23.48 -3.51
CA ILE A 90 -21.29 -24.16 -2.24
C ILE A 90 -22.52 -24.11 -1.32
N GLU A 91 -23.21 -22.98 -1.23
CA GLU A 91 -24.45 -22.88 -0.44
C GLU A 91 -25.51 -23.89 -0.91
N GLY A 92 -25.66 -24.06 -2.23
CA GLY A 92 -26.56 -25.07 -2.81
C GLY A 92 -26.13 -26.51 -2.49
N ALA A 93 -24.82 -26.83 -2.59
CA ALA A 93 -24.29 -28.16 -2.30
C ALA A 93 -24.36 -28.54 -0.80
N VAL A 94 -24.26 -27.54 0.09
CA VAL A 94 -24.46 -27.74 1.53
C VAL A 94 -25.91 -28.13 1.84
N GLN A 95 -26.89 -27.55 1.13
CA GLN A 95 -28.30 -27.89 1.30
C GLN A 95 -28.64 -29.30 0.80
N SER A 96 -27.90 -29.83 -0.19
CA SER A 96 -28.10 -31.18 -0.73
C SER A 96 -27.42 -32.30 0.08
N GLY A 97 -26.59 -31.94 1.07
CA GLY A 97 -25.90 -32.90 1.93
C GLY A 97 -24.58 -33.43 1.38
N GLU A 98 -24.02 -32.79 0.35
CA GLU A 98 -22.75 -33.15 -0.29
C GLU A 98 -21.64 -32.24 0.24
N TYR A 99 -20.97 -32.65 1.32
CA TYR A 99 -20.31 -31.69 2.23
C TYR A 99 -18.84 -31.33 1.95
N PHE A 100 -18.14 -31.91 0.97
CA PHE A 100 -16.68 -31.73 0.93
C PHE A 100 -16.01 -31.76 -0.44
N ASN A 101 -16.36 -30.81 -1.32
CA ASN A 101 -15.53 -30.48 -2.47
C ASN A 101 -15.32 -28.96 -2.53
N ILE A 102 -14.21 -28.47 -1.98
CA ILE A 102 -13.82 -27.06 -2.16
C ILE A 102 -13.22 -26.93 -3.56
N PRO A 103 -13.84 -26.14 -4.46
CA PRO A 103 -13.30 -25.95 -5.80
C PRO A 103 -11.91 -25.32 -5.71
N TRP A 104 -10.94 -25.94 -6.40
CA TRP A 104 -9.54 -25.52 -6.39
C TRP A 104 -9.35 -24.08 -6.89
N GLU A 105 -10.31 -23.58 -7.66
CA GLU A 105 -10.38 -22.22 -8.16
C GLU A 105 -10.49 -21.18 -7.03
N LEU A 106 -11.17 -21.49 -5.92
CA LEU A 106 -11.24 -20.59 -4.76
C LEU A 106 -9.87 -20.42 -4.11
N ILE A 107 -9.13 -21.53 -3.97
CA ILE A 107 -7.77 -21.52 -3.42
C ILE A 107 -6.84 -20.77 -4.38
N GLY A 108 -6.94 -21.06 -5.68
CA GLY A 108 -6.18 -20.35 -6.72
C GLY A 108 -6.43 -18.85 -6.71
N ALA A 109 -7.70 -18.42 -6.70
CA ALA A 109 -8.08 -17.01 -6.67
C ALA A 109 -7.63 -16.30 -5.39
N ALA A 110 -7.76 -16.95 -4.23
CA ALA A 110 -7.30 -16.41 -2.95
C ALA A 110 -5.77 -16.22 -2.92
N VAL A 111 -5.00 -17.23 -3.34
CA VAL A 111 -3.54 -17.20 -3.35
C VAL A 111 -3.02 -16.20 -4.38
N LEU A 112 -3.49 -16.27 -5.62
CA LEU A 112 -3.06 -15.37 -6.70
C LEU A 112 -3.47 -13.92 -6.42
N GLY A 113 -4.69 -13.72 -5.91
CA GLY A 113 -5.16 -12.42 -5.49
C GLY A 113 -4.31 -11.84 -4.35
N GLY A 114 -4.01 -12.64 -3.33
CA GLY A 114 -3.13 -12.25 -2.22
C GLY A 114 -1.71 -11.89 -2.67
N ILE A 115 -1.12 -12.68 -3.57
CA ILE A 115 0.19 -12.39 -4.17
C ILE A 115 0.13 -11.09 -4.99
N GLY A 116 -0.90 -10.92 -5.82
CA GLY A 116 -1.10 -9.71 -6.62
C GLY A 116 -1.19 -8.45 -5.74
N LEU A 117 -2.00 -8.49 -4.68
CA LEU A 117 -2.12 -7.39 -3.73
C LEU A 117 -0.80 -7.10 -3.02
N SER A 118 -0.04 -8.14 -2.65
CA SER A 118 1.27 -8.00 -2.02
C SER A 118 2.28 -7.33 -2.95
N ILE A 119 2.30 -7.71 -4.23
CA ILE A 119 3.15 -7.08 -5.25
C ILE A 119 2.79 -5.60 -5.42
N VAL A 120 1.49 -5.29 -5.53
CA VAL A 120 1.02 -3.89 -5.60
C VAL A 120 1.45 -3.11 -4.37
N TRP A 121 1.39 -3.74 -3.19
CA TRP A 121 1.83 -3.14 -1.93
C TRP A 121 3.31 -2.80 -1.93
N LEU A 122 4.17 -3.76 -2.31
CA LEU A 122 5.61 -3.56 -2.45
C LEU A 122 5.94 -2.47 -3.47
N TRP A 123 5.19 -2.45 -4.58
CA TRP A 123 5.32 -1.42 -5.61
C TRP A 123 4.99 -0.02 -5.07
N VAL A 124 3.91 0.14 -4.28
CA VAL A 124 3.58 1.42 -3.64
C VAL A 124 4.68 1.86 -2.68
N ILE A 125 5.15 0.97 -1.80
CA ILE A 125 6.23 1.27 -0.86
C ILE A 125 7.47 1.77 -1.60
N TYR A 126 7.92 1.01 -2.60
CA TYR A 126 9.04 1.39 -3.45
C TYR A 126 8.82 2.77 -4.06
N ARG A 127 7.62 3.05 -4.57
CA ARG A 127 7.28 4.30 -5.24
C ARG A 127 7.27 5.50 -4.29
N LEU A 128 6.83 5.32 -3.05
CA LEU A 128 6.85 6.33 -1.99
C LEU A 128 8.28 6.63 -1.53
N ILE A 129 9.07 5.59 -1.22
CA ILE A 129 10.48 5.74 -0.83
C ILE A 129 11.27 6.47 -1.92
N ARG A 130 11.09 6.07 -3.18
CA ARG A 130 11.76 6.70 -4.32
C ARG A 130 11.36 8.17 -4.50
N GLY A 131 10.12 8.53 -4.17
CA GLY A 131 9.66 9.92 -4.15
C GLY A 131 10.31 10.72 -3.01
N ALA A 132 10.35 10.13 -1.81
CA ALA A 132 10.93 10.76 -0.62
C ALA A 132 12.44 11.01 -0.74
N ILE A 133 13.20 10.05 -1.28
CA ILE A 133 14.65 10.21 -1.49
C ILE A 133 14.95 11.38 -2.46
N ARG A 134 14.14 11.55 -3.51
CA ARG A 134 14.34 12.68 -4.43
C ARG A 134 14.00 14.02 -3.79
N MET A 135 12.99 14.06 -2.92
CA MET A 135 12.69 15.25 -2.13
C MET A 135 13.85 15.59 -1.19
N SER A 136 14.48 14.61 -0.52
CA SER A 136 15.66 14.85 0.31
C SER A 136 16.88 15.30 -0.48
N ASP A 137 17.00 14.84 -1.73
CA ASP A 137 18.06 15.26 -2.65
C ASP A 137 17.80 16.63 -3.31
N GLY A 138 16.67 17.30 -3.02
CA GLY A 138 16.26 18.54 -3.67
C GLY A 138 15.96 18.38 -5.17
N ARG A 139 15.69 17.15 -5.64
CA ARG A 139 15.44 16.81 -7.03
C ARG A 139 13.94 16.68 -7.30
N ALA A 140 13.50 17.05 -8.51
CA ALA A 140 12.12 16.84 -8.94
C ALA A 140 11.74 15.34 -8.96
N ALA A 141 10.46 15.07 -8.72
CA ALA A 141 9.93 13.71 -8.78
C ALA A 141 10.05 13.14 -10.20
N PRO A 142 10.17 11.80 -10.36
CA PRO A 142 10.29 11.16 -11.66
C PRO A 142 8.95 11.21 -12.41
N GLY A 143 8.69 12.27 -13.15
CA GLY A 143 7.49 12.42 -13.96
C GLY A 143 7.81 13.23 -15.21
N ARG A 144 7.00 13.07 -16.26
CA ARG A 144 7.17 13.86 -17.49
C ARG A 144 7.24 15.34 -17.10
N ALA A 145 8.30 16.02 -17.57
CA ALA A 145 8.28 17.46 -17.69
C ALA A 145 6.95 17.85 -18.36
N ALA A 146 6.32 18.93 -17.90
CA ALA A 146 5.10 19.43 -18.53
C ALA A 146 5.35 19.60 -20.05
N PRO A 147 4.35 19.31 -20.91
CA PRO A 147 4.39 19.79 -22.28
C PRO A 147 4.51 21.32 -22.32
#